data_AF-A0A1V1PF54-F1
#
_entry.id   AF-A0A1V1PF54-F1
#
_cell.length_a   1.000
_cell.length_b   1.000
_cell.length_c   1.000
_cell.angle_alpha   90.00
_cell.angle_beta   90.00
_cell.angle_gamma   90.00
#
_symmetry.space_group_name_H-M   'P 1'
#
loop_
_entity.id
_entity.type
_entity.pdbx_description
1 polymer ?
#
loop_
_entity_poly.entity_id
_entity_poly.type
_entity_poly.pdbx_seq_one_letter_code
_entity_poly.pdbx_strand_id
1 'polypeptide(L)'
;MSLALHKPGVYKTDHEGWSLITVISLNDLYDKPHNAYFKIFASKKREKKKALMSLFAMGLHKLPHKLLRLYQGLINIWYGKIKGEQMNIEMTPESVMEVGKIWGDAFLSTLTTEERLNLVKDVPVHERIKLVQDVPVLERIKLVQDVPVHERIKLQIS
;
A
#
# COMPACT_ATOMS: atom_id res chain seq x y z
N MET A 1 37.54 -10.52 -8.89
CA MET A 1 37.13 -9.13 -8.57
C MET A 1 36.68 -9.11 -7.12
N SER A 2 37.45 -8.48 -6.23
CA SER A 2 37.08 -8.35 -4.81
C SER A 2 36.19 -7.12 -4.61
N LEU A 3 35.18 -7.27 -3.77
CA LEU A 3 34.31 -6.21 -3.32
C LEU A 3 34.67 -5.91 -1.87
N ALA A 4 35.06 -4.67 -1.59
CA ALA A 4 35.30 -4.19 -0.24
C ALA A 4 33.99 -3.66 0.37
N LEU A 5 33.75 -4.01 1.64
CA LEU A 5 32.61 -3.49 2.38
C LEU A 5 32.86 -2.01 2.68
N HIS A 6 32.04 -1.13 2.12
CA HIS A 6 32.14 0.29 2.39
C HIS A 6 31.20 0.71 3.54
N LYS A 7 29.97 0.19 3.51
CA LYS A 7 28.97 0.27 4.60
C LYS A 7 28.15 -1.03 4.56
N PRO A 8 27.47 -1.44 5.63
CA PRO A 8 26.58 -2.60 5.62
C PRO A 8 25.61 -2.60 4.44
N GLY A 9 25.71 -3.64 3.61
CA GLY A 9 24.96 -3.81 2.38
C GLY A 9 25.38 -2.92 1.21
N VAL A 10 26.47 -2.15 1.31
CA VAL A 10 27.00 -1.30 0.25
C VAL A 10 28.47 -1.63 0.02
N TYR A 11 28.75 -2.16 -1.17
CA TYR A 11 30.06 -2.66 -1.56
C TYR A 11 30.61 -1.83 -2.70
N LYS A 12 31.91 -1.56 -2.65
CA LYS A 12 32.66 -0.93 -3.73
C LYS A 12 33.80 -1.83 -4.13
N THR A 13 34.25 -1.67 -5.37
CA THR A 13 35.45 -2.35 -5.84
C THR A 13 36.62 -1.40 -5.80
N ASP A 14 37.79 -1.96 -5.48
CA ASP A 14 39.05 -1.23 -5.47
C ASP A 14 39.73 -1.27 -6.86
N HIS A 15 39.09 -1.91 -7.86
CA HIS A 15 39.61 -1.97 -9.21
C HIS A 15 39.39 -0.63 -9.94
N GLU A 16 40.46 -0.04 -10.45
CA GLU A 16 40.51 1.31 -11.03
C GLU A 16 39.42 1.57 -12.08
N GLY A 17 39.27 0.67 -13.06
CA GLY A 17 38.26 0.76 -14.12
C GLY A 17 36.80 0.51 -13.70
N TRP A 18 36.54 0.05 -12.47
CA TRP A 18 35.20 -0.27 -11.97
C TRP A 18 34.85 0.48 -10.69
N SER A 19 35.71 1.39 -10.24
CA SER A 19 35.57 2.19 -9.02
C SER A 19 34.28 3.02 -8.95
N LEU A 20 33.66 3.28 -10.11
CA LEU A 20 32.37 3.97 -10.23
C LEU A 20 31.16 3.08 -9.92
N ILE A 21 31.32 1.75 -9.93
CA ILE A 21 30.23 0.81 -9.69
C ILE A 21 30.08 0.54 -8.19
N THR A 22 28.87 0.78 -7.67
CA THR A 22 28.48 0.44 -6.31
C THR A 22 27.47 -0.70 -6.33
N VAL A 23 27.75 -1.76 -5.57
CA VAL A 23 26.85 -2.92 -5.43
C VAL A 23 26.10 -2.80 -4.11
N ILE A 24 24.77 -2.96 -4.15
CA ILE A 24 23.91 -2.88 -2.97
C ILE A 24 23.30 -4.26 -2.69
N SER A 25 23.64 -4.85 -1.53
CA SER A 25 22.95 -6.04 -1.01
C SER A 25 21.72 -5.62 -0.23
N LEU A 26 20.54 -5.82 -0.81
CA LEU A 26 19.26 -5.49 -0.17
C LEU A 26 19.02 -6.27 1.13
N ASN A 27 19.61 -7.45 1.26
CA ASN A 27 19.47 -8.28 2.44
C ASN A 27 20.30 -7.77 3.63
N ASP A 28 21.42 -7.10 3.35
CA ASP A 28 22.39 -6.67 4.36
C ASP A 28 22.40 -5.14 4.53
N LEU A 29 21.61 -4.43 3.72
CA LEU A 29 21.43 -2.99 3.79
C LEU A 29 20.78 -2.59 5.13
N TYR A 30 21.26 -1.51 5.74
CA TYR A 30 20.71 -1.00 7.01
C TYR A 30 19.20 -0.72 6.94
N ASP A 31 18.52 -0.98 8.07
CA ASP A 31 17.11 -0.66 8.31
C ASP A 31 16.93 0.86 8.54
N LYS A 32 17.10 1.65 7.48
CA LYS A 32 16.80 3.09 7.47
C LYS A 32 15.53 3.39 6.65
N PRO A 33 14.75 4.44 7.00
CA PRO A 33 13.55 4.86 6.27
C PRO A 33 13.70 4.87 4.74
N HIS A 34 14.72 5.55 4.20
CA HIS A 34 14.95 5.63 2.76
C HIS A 34 15.37 4.30 2.11
N ASN A 35 15.90 3.34 2.88
CA ASN A 35 16.30 2.03 2.36
C ASN A 35 15.11 1.08 2.20
N ALA A 36 14.00 1.32 2.92
CA ALA A 36 12.83 0.45 2.91
C ALA A 36 12.23 0.28 1.49
N TYR A 37 12.27 1.34 0.68
CA TYR A 37 11.84 1.31 -0.73
C TYR A 37 12.59 0.28 -1.58
N PHE A 38 13.86 0.03 -1.27
CA PHE A 38 14.70 -0.94 -1.97
C PHE A 38 14.65 -2.31 -1.28
N LYS A 39 14.70 -2.34 0.06
CA LYS A 39 14.69 -3.59 0.85
C LYS A 39 13.41 -4.39 0.70
N ILE A 40 12.31 -3.82 0.20
CA ILE A 40 11.11 -4.58 -0.15
C ILE A 40 11.37 -5.63 -1.27
N PHE A 41 12.44 -5.45 -2.05
CA PHE A 41 12.89 -6.42 -3.06
C PHE A 41 13.93 -7.41 -2.53
N ALA A 42 14.25 -7.36 -1.23
CA ALA A 42 15.17 -8.32 -0.60
C ALA A 42 14.67 -9.76 -0.79
N SER A 43 15.59 -10.68 -1.06
CA SER A 43 15.25 -12.10 -1.22
C SER A 43 14.92 -12.76 0.12
N LYS A 44 15.50 -12.30 1.23
CA LYS A 44 15.16 -12.79 2.57
C LYS A 44 13.77 -12.28 2.97
N LYS A 45 12.85 -13.22 3.16
CA LYS A 45 11.48 -13.01 3.65
C LYS A 45 11.40 -12.04 4.84
N ARG A 46 12.25 -12.23 5.84
CA ARG A 46 12.33 -11.38 7.04
C ARG A 46 12.65 -9.91 6.72
N GLU A 47 13.59 -9.67 5.82
CA GLU A 47 14.04 -8.32 5.46
C GLU A 47 13.00 -7.60 4.61
N LYS A 48 12.35 -8.34 3.69
CA LYS A 48 11.19 -7.84 2.93
C LYS A 48 10.03 -7.43 3.86
N LYS A 49 9.70 -8.26 4.86
CA LYS A 49 8.67 -7.95 5.87
C LYS A 49 9.02 -6.67 6.65
N LYS A 50 10.25 -6.55 7.15
CA LYS A 50 10.69 -5.34 7.88
C LYS A 50 10.59 -4.08 7.02
N ALA A 51 11.04 -4.17 5.77
CA ALA A 51 10.95 -3.06 4.83
C ALA A 51 9.50 -2.64 4.58
N LEU A 52 8.60 -3.62 4.40
CA LEU A 52 7.17 -3.37 4.23
C LEU A 52 6.55 -2.67 5.45
N MET A 53 6.85 -3.14 6.67
CA MET A 53 6.39 -2.48 7.90
C MET A 53 6.92 -1.05 8.03
N SER A 54 8.20 -0.84 7.68
CA SER A 54 8.79 0.51 7.68
C SER A 54 8.11 1.43 6.67
N LEU A 55 7.77 0.92 5.48
CA LEU A 55 7.00 1.66 4.47
C LEU A 55 5.61 2.05 4.98
N PHE A 56 4.94 1.17 5.72
CA PHE A 56 3.65 1.48 6.33
C PHE A 56 3.77 2.57 7.40
N ALA A 57 4.75 2.46 8.29
CA ALA A 57 4.99 3.44 9.34
C ALA A 57 5.35 4.83 8.82
N MET A 58 6.02 4.93 7.67
CA MET A 58 6.35 6.22 7.04
C MET A 58 5.14 6.92 6.40
N GLY A 59 4.01 6.22 6.25
CA GLY A 59 2.80 6.74 5.63
C GLY A 59 2.86 6.66 4.11
N LEU A 60 2.48 5.51 3.56
CA LEU A 60 2.37 5.28 2.12
C LEU A 60 1.52 6.32 1.37
N HIS A 61 0.61 7.00 2.06
CA HIS A 61 -0.19 8.11 1.53
C HIS A 61 0.64 9.30 1.03
N LYS A 62 1.91 9.42 1.45
CA LYS A 62 2.84 10.44 0.94
C LYS A 62 3.46 10.08 -0.40
N LEU A 63 3.26 8.86 -0.90
CA LEU A 63 3.80 8.43 -2.17
C LEU A 63 2.94 8.91 -3.34
N PRO A 64 3.57 9.27 -4.46
CA PRO A 64 2.85 9.48 -5.72
C PRO A 64 1.97 8.29 -6.06
N HIS A 65 0.77 8.56 -6.58
CA HIS A 65 -0.25 7.57 -6.92
C HIS A 65 0.30 6.36 -7.70
N LYS A 66 1.14 6.61 -8.72
CA LYS A 66 1.76 5.56 -9.54
C LYS A 66 2.66 4.61 -8.71
N LEU A 67 3.41 5.16 -7.75
CA LEU A 67 4.28 4.37 -6.88
C LEU A 67 3.47 3.58 -5.86
N LEU A 68 2.40 4.17 -5.32
CA LEU A 68 1.48 3.43 -4.45
C LEU A 68 0.93 2.23 -5.20
N ARG A 69 0.36 2.43 -6.40
CA ARG A 69 -0.22 1.37 -7.23
C ARG A 69 0.80 0.27 -7.58
N LEU A 70 2.05 0.63 -7.83
CA LEU A 70 3.14 -0.34 -8.03
C LEU A 70 3.33 -1.21 -6.78
N TYR A 71 3.46 -0.60 -5.60
CA TYR A 71 3.63 -1.36 -4.35
C TYR A 71 2.41 -2.23 -4.05
N GLN A 72 1.19 -1.77 -4.34
CA GLN A 72 -0.04 -2.57 -4.23
C GLN A 72 0.03 -3.83 -5.11
N GLY A 73 0.41 -3.67 -6.38
CA GLY A 73 0.58 -4.79 -7.30
C GLY A 73 1.61 -5.81 -6.79
N LEU A 74 2.77 -5.32 -6.33
CA LEU A 74 3.84 -6.19 -5.81
C LEU A 74 3.41 -6.95 -4.55
N ILE A 75 2.73 -6.27 -3.62
CA ILE A 75 2.19 -6.90 -2.41
C ILE A 75 1.17 -7.97 -2.78
N ASN A 76 0.26 -7.70 -3.74
CA ASN A 76 -0.70 -8.71 -4.19
C ASN A 76 -0.03 -9.92 -4.85
N ILE A 77 1.09 -9.72 -5.56
CA ILE A 77 1.86 -10.83 -6.16
C ILE A 77 2.56 -11.65 -5.07
N TRP A 78 3.13 -11.01 -4.06
CA TRP A 78 3.89 -11.71 -3.01
C TRP A 78 3.00 -12.31 -1.91
N TYR A 79 1.85 -11.71 -1.62
CA TYR A 79 1.02 -12.06 -0.46
C TYR A 79 -0.43 -12.44 -0.83
N GLY A 80 -0.86 -12.23 -2.08
CA GLY A 80 -2.20 -12.56 -2.54
C GLY A 80 -2.36 -14.00 -3.04
N LYS A 81 -3.54 -14.31 -3.60
CA LYS A 81 -3.89 -15.63 -4.16
C LYS A 81 -3.19 -15.95 -5.48
N ILE A 82 -2.50 -14.98 -6.09
CA ILE A 82 -1.70 -15.18 -7.30
C ILE A 82 -0.45 -15.97 -6.87
N LYS A 83 -0.08 -17.04 -7.59
CA LYS A 83 1.01 -17.98 -7.29
C LYS A 83 2.39 -17.30 -7.13
N GLY A 84 2.60 -16.59 -6.02
CA GLY A 84 3.88 -16.06 -5.57
C GLY A 84 4.30 -16.69 -4.25
N GLU A 85 5.48 -16.30 -3.74
CA GLU A 85 6.02 -16.76 -2.47
C GLU A 85 5.08 -16.41 -1.30
N GLN A 86 4.14 -17.29 -0.96
CA GLN A 86 3.29 -17.10 0.21
C GLN A 86 4.18 -16.85 1.44
N MET A 87 4.06 -15.65 1.95
CA MET A 87 4.78 -15.18 3.11
C MET A 87 3.79 -15.19 4.27
N ASN A 88 3.86 -16.23 5.09
CA ASN A 88 3.19 -16.22 6.39
C ASN A 88 3.90 -15.24 7.30
N ILE A 89 3.43 -14.00 7.25
CA ILE A 89 3.80 -12.96 8.18
C ILE A 89 2.99 -13.21 9.44
N GLU A 90 3.62 -13.71 10.50
CA GLU A 90 3.06 -13.61 11.85
C GLU A 90 3.05 -12.13 12.25
N MET A 91 1.89 -11.49 12.10
CA MET A 91 1.60 -10.19 12.69
C MET A 91 0.58 -10.43 13.80
N THR A 92 0.67 -9.64 14.86
CA THR A 92 -0.41 -9.61 15.84
C THR A 92 -1.68 -9.08 15.16
N PRO A 93 -2.88 -9.54 15.55
CA PRO A 93 -4.14 -9.04 15.00
C PRO A 93 -4.24 -7.51 15.03
N GLU A 94 -3.73 -6.88 16.09
CA GLU A 94 -3.72 -5.43 16.29
C GLU A 94 -2.87 -4.73 15.22
N SER A 95 -1.66 -5.24 14.95
CA SER A 95 -0.80 -4.69 13.91
C SER A 95 -1.39 -4.87 12.51
N VAL A 96 -2.10 -5.98 12.26
CA VAL A 96 -2.79 -6.18 10.98
C VAL A 96 -3.91 -5.16 10.79
N MET A 97 -4.70 -4.92 11.84
CA MET A 97 -5.79 -3.93 11.80
C MET A 97 -5.27 -2.51 11.59
N GLU A 98 -4.21 -2.12 12.29
CA GLU A 98 -3.61 -0.79 12.17
C GLU A 98 -3.05 -0.56 10.76
N VAL A 99 -2.29 -1.53 10.24
CA VAL A 99 -1.78 -1.50 8.86
C VAL A 99 -2.91 -1.49 7.85
N GLY A 100 -3.93 -2.32 8.04
CA GLY A 100 -5.11 -2.40 7.18
C GLY A 100 -5.87 -1.07 7.12
N LYS A 101 -5.97 -0.35 8.23
CA LYS A 101 -6.57 0.99 8.28
C LYS A 101 -5.73 2.01 7.51
N ILE A 102 -4.42 2.07 7.75
CA ILE A 102 -3.49 2.95 7.01
C ILE A 102 -3.57 2.67 5.50
N TRP A 103 -3.70 1.40 5.13
CA TRP A 103 -3.89 0.97 3.75
C TRP A 103 -5.22 1.36 3.15
N GLY A 104 -6.31 1.13 3.89
CA GLY A 104 -7.65 1.52 3.48
C GLY A 104 -7.71 3.01 3.22
N ASP A 105 -7.20 3.82 4.15
CA ASP A 105 -7.16 5.27 4.04
C ASP A 105 -6.30 5.71 2.85
N ALA A 106 -5.09 5.15 2.70
CA ALA A 106 -4.22 5.47 1.56
C ALA A 106 -4.86 5.06 0.22
N PHE A 107 -5.46 3.88 0.13
CA PHE A 107 -6.15 3.42 -1.07
C PHE A 107 -7.35 4.31 -1.41
N LEU A 108 -8.21 4.62 -0.43
CA LEU A 108 -9.37 5.48 -0.64
C LEU A 108 -8.96 6.89 -1.06
N SER A 109 -7.86 7.43 -0.52
CA SER A 109 -7.33 8.74 -0.92
C SER A 109 -6.85 8.80 -2.38
N THR A 110 -6.58 7.64 -2.98
CA THR A 110 -6.13 7.56 -4.37
C THR A 110 -7.23 7.45 -5.40
N LEU A 111 -8.46 7.22 -4.97
CA LEU A 111 -9.58 7.01 -5.85
C LEU A 111 -10.30 8.33 -6.12
N THR A 112 -10.70 8.51 -7.37
CA THR A 112 -11.67 9.54 -7.72
C THR A 112 -13.00 9.28 -7.02
N THR A 113 -13.84 10.30 -6.91
CA THR A 113 -15.18 10.14 -6.34
C THR A 113 -15.97 9.06 -7.09
N GLU A 114 -15.89 9.02 -8.41
CA GLU A 114 -16.58 8.02 -9.24
C GLU A 114 -16.10 6.59 -8.98
N GLU A 115 -14.78 6.39 -8.84
CA GLU A 115 -14.23 5.08 -8.46
C GLU A 115 -14.69 4.66 -7.06
N ARG A 116 -14.74 5.59 -6.09
CA ARG A 116 -15.26 5.30 -4.74
C ARG A 116 -16.73 4.95 -4.74
N LEU A 117 -17.55 5.63 -5.55
CA LEU A 117 -18.97 5.32 -5.73
C LEU A 117 -19.16 3.92 -6.34
N ASN A 118 -18.32 3.55 -7.31
CA ASN A 118 -18.34 2.21 -7.92
C ASN A 118 -17.97 1.09 -6.95
N LEU A 119 -17.11 1.34 -5.96
CA LEU A 119 -16.76 0.33 -4.95
C LEU A 119 -17.93 -0.05 -4.03
N VAL A 120 -18.87 0.87 -3.81
CA VAL A 120 -20.01 0.66 -2.91
C VAL A 120 -21.31 0.34 -3.66
N LYS A 121 -21.28 0.22 -4.98
CA LYS A 121 -22.47 0.04 -5.83
C LYS A 121 -23.30 -1.22 -5.49
N ASP A 122 -22.67 -2.25 -4.93
CA ASP A 122 -23.33 -3.52 -4.61
C ASP A 122 -23.70 -3.63 -3.11
N VAL A 123 -23.28 -2.65 -2.30
CA VAL A 123 -23.60 -2.58 -0.86
C VAL A 123 -25.04 -2.11 -0.69
N PRO A 124 -25.81 -2.50 0.34
CA PRO A 124 -27.13 -1.92 0.57
C PRO A 124 -27.09 -0.39 0.75
N VAL A 125 -28.05 0.34 0.16
CA VAL A 125 -28.02 1.81 0.08
C VAL A 125 -27.87 2.52 1.44
N HIS A 126 -28.51 1.99 2.48
CA HIS A 126 -28.44 2.54 3.84
C HIS A 126 -27.03 2.42 4.46
N GLU A 127 -26.22 1.47 3.99
CA GLU A 127 -24.82 1.33 4.36
C GLU A 127 -23.92 2.16 3.44
N ARG A 128 -24.22 2.24 2.14
CA ARG A 128 -23.46 3.06 1.17
C ARG A 128 -23.28 4.50 1.67
N ILE A 129 -24.36 5.13 2.12
CA ILE A 129 -24.38 6.54 2.55
C ILE A 129 -23.41 6.78 3.73
N LYS A 130 -23.30 5.81 4.65
CA LYS A 130 -22.36 5.88 5.79
C LYS A 130 -20.91 5.75 5.33
N LEU A 131 -20.65 4.95 4.29
CA LEU A 131 -19.31 4.68 3.76
C LEU A 131 -18.75 5.82 2.90
N VAL A 132 -19.61 6.67 2.32
CA VAL A 132 -19.21 7.83 1.50
C VAL A 132 -19.60 9.17 2.15
N GLN A 133 -19.66 9.22 3.47
CA GLN A 133 -20.08 10.41 4.21
C GLN A 133 -19.23 11.66 3.92
N ASP A 134 -17.96 11.48 3.54
CA ASP A 134 -17.02 12.53 3.16
C ASP A 134 -17.17 13.01 1.70
N VAL A 135 -17.95 12.30 0.87
CA VAL A 135 -18.23 12.67 -0.53
C VAL A 135 -19.31 13.77 -0.57
N PRO A 136 -19.18 14.79 -1.45
CA PRO A 136 -20.19 15.83 -1.61
C PRO A 136 -21.60 15.27 -1.84
N VAL A 137 -22.61 15.88 -1.19
CA VAL A 137 -24.02 15.44 -1.22
C VAL A 137 -24.52 15.19 -2.64
N LEU A 138 -24.20 16.10 -3.57
CA LEU A 138 -24.64 16.03 -4.96
C LEU A 138 -24.14 14.77 -5.68
N GLU A 139 -22.95 14.29 -5.36
CA GLU A 139 -22.40 13.08 -5.95
C GLU A 139 -23.01 11.81 -5.32
N ARG A 140 -23.34 11.84 -4.02
CA ARG A 140 -24.01 10.73 -3.33
C ARG A 140 -25.42 10.46 -3.86
N ILE A 141 -26.11 11.45 -4.43
CA ILE A 141 -27.42 11.28 -5.06
C ILE A 141 -27.38 10.21 -6.17
N LYS A 142 -26.22 10.03 -6.83
CA LYS A 142 -26.03 8.97 -7.84
C LYS A 142 -26.19 7.55 -7.26
N LEU A 143 -25.92 7.34 -5.96
CA LEU A 143 -25.98 6.03 -5.30
C LEU A 143 -27.39 5.57 -4.93
N VAL A 144 -28.37 6.48 -4.99
CA VAL A 144 -29.76 6.22 -4.61
C VAL A 144 -30.71 6.30 -5.81
N GLN A 145 -30.17 6.40 -7.03
CA GLN A 145 -30.95 6.51 -8.26
C GLN A 145 -31.78 5.25 -8.59
N ASP A 146 -31.38 4.12 -8.04
CA ASP A 146 -32.04 2.81 -8.08
C ASP A 146 -33.15 2.65 -7.03
N VAL A 147 -33.21 3.51 -6.00
CA VAL A 147 -34.18 3.44 -4.89
C VAL A 147 -35.46 4.22 -5.23
N PRO A 148 -36.67 3.77 -4.85
CA PRO A 148 -37.89 4.55 -5.03
C PRO A 148 -37.84 5.92 -4.33
N VAL A 149 -38.40 6.97 -4.97
CA VAL A 149 -38.30 8.37 -4.48
C VAL A 149 -38.80 8.55 -3.03
N HIS A 150 -39.86 7.84 -2.64
CA HIS A 150 -40.43 7.91 -1.28
C HIS A 150 -39.51 7.30 -0.20
N GLU A 151 -38.62 6.39 -0.56
CA GLU A 151 -37.59 5.84 0.33
C GLU A 151 -36.34 6.73 0.38
N ARG A 152 -36.00 7.43 -0.71
CA ARG A 152 -34.86 8.39 -0.76
C ARG A 152 -35.02 9.52 0.25
N ILE A 153 -36.25 10.06 0.38
CA ILE A 153 -36.56 11.15 1.29
C ILE A 153 -36.25 10.73 2.74
N LYS A 154 -36.52 9.49 3.13
CA LYS A 154 -36.18 8.99 4.48
C LYS A 154 -34.68 8.86 4.72
N LEU A 155 -33.88 8.62 3.68
CA LEU A 155 -32.43 8.42 3.76
C LEU A 155 -31.63 9.73 3.76
N GLN A 156 -32.23 10.86 3.35
CA GLN A 156 -31.56 12.17 3.31
C GLN A 156 -31.78 13.04 4.56
N ILE A 157 -32.70 12.64 5.44
CA ILE A 157 -33.13 13.42 6.63
C ILE A 157 -32.65 12.75 7.95
N SER A 158 -31.89 11.65 7.86
CA SER A 158 -31.26 10.97 9.00
C SER A 158 -29.75 11.15 8.99
#